data_AF-A0A6L8I284-F1
#
_entry.id   AF-A0A6L8I284-F1
#
_cell.length_a   1.000
_cell.length_b   1.000
_cell.length_c   1.000
_cell.angle_alpha   90.00
_cell.angle_beta   90.00
_cell.angle_gamma   90.00
#
_symmetry.space_group_name_H-M   'P 1'
#
loop_
_entity.id
_entity.type
_entity.pdbx_description
1 polymer ?
#
loop_
_entity_poly.entity_id
_entity_poly.type
_entity_poly.pdbx_seq_one_letter_code
_entity_poly.pdbx_strand_id
1 'polypeptide(L)'
;MTREDFVGVVRNAVSGLGFGQDASMVVFPIDPFLVGSDLTPIECAIGKFSEGLTDWRSATTETGLQEPSRMCIEANGYEAALDKMNRLFLTSSWGDGLPVNAPTVERVDWILKGTDLPRDHVIGKVMPRGGVATIETIAISLAMAGGRPEHLPVLIAATAGLIDPGLEHDKIQATSGSTFPVVIVNGPMAKEIRLNSGFGLLGPDPRHPAGAAIGRALRRIQQIV
;
A
#
# COMPACT_ATOMS: atom_id res chain seq x y z
N MET A 1 -9.55 14.62 7.07
CA MET A 1 -8.63 14.92 5.96
C MET A 1 -8.46 16.42 5.92
N THR A 2 -7.32 16.92 6.38
CA THR A 2 -6.91 18.31 6.22
C THR A 2 -6.54 18.57 4.74
N ARG A 3 -6.39 19.83 4.31
CA ARG A 3 -5.90 20.10 2.94
C ARG A 3 -4.47 19.58 2.73
N GLU A 4 -3.66 19.56 3.78
CA GLU A 4 -2.31 18.99 3.73
C GLU A 4 -2.35 17.48 3.42
N ASP A 5 -3.30 16.76 4.04
CA ASP A 5 -3.51 15.33 3.74
C ASP A 5 -3.87 15.12 2.27
N PHE A 6 -4.71 16.00 1.69
CA PHE A 6 -5.11 15.92 0.28
C PHE A 6 -3.94 16.19 -0.68
N VAL A 7 -3.06 17.14 -0.35
CA VAL A 7 -1.82 17.38 -1.12
C VAL A 7 -0.95 16.13 -1.16
N GLY A 8 -0.84 15.40 -0.04
CA GLY A 8 -0.11 14.12 0.00
C GLY A 8 -0.69 13.08 -0.97
N VAL A 9 -2.02 12.98 -1.06
CA VAL A 9 -2.71 12.09 -2.01
C VAL A 9 -2.40 12.47 -3.46
N VAL A 10 -2.44 13.76 -3.79
CA VAL A 10 -2.14 14.24 -5.15
C VAL A 10 -0.69 13.93 -5.54
N ARG A 11 0.29 14.21 -4.65
CA ARG A 11 1.70 13.88 -4.91
C ARG A 11 1.92 12.40 -5.18
N ASN A 12 1.26 11.53 -4.39
CA ASN A 12 1.29 10.09 -4.58
C ASN A 12 0.71 9.69 -5.95
N ALA A 13 -0.45 10.23 -6.33
CA ALA A 13 -1.08 9.93 -7.61
C ALA A 13 -0.22 10.37 -8.80
N VAL A 14 0.36 11.57 -8.72
CA VAL A 14 1.25 12.11 -9.75
C VAL A 14 2.53 11.27 -9.88
N SER A 15 3.09 10.83 -8.75
CA SER A 15 4.20 9.88 -8.74
C SER A 15 3.85 8.56 -9.41
N GLY A 16 2.64 8.05 -9.20
CA GLY A 16 2.21 6.80 -9.82
C GLY A 16 2.03 6.87 -11.33
N LEU A 17 1.84 8.07 -11.87
CA LEU A 17 1.84 8.36 -13.31
C LEU A 17 3.25 8.50 -13.91
N GLY A 18 4.29 8.45 -13.08
CA GLY A 18 5.69 8.54 -13.50
C GLY A 18 6.30 9.95 -13.43
N PHE A 19 5.60 10.92 -12.83
CA PHE A 19 6.16 12.24 -12.55
C PHE A 19 6.91 12.25 -11.21
N GLY A 20 7.77 13.25 -10.99
CA GLY A 20 8.38 13.45 -9.67
C GLY A 20 7.35 13.87 -8.62
N GLN A 21 7.54 13.48 -7.36
CA GLN A 21 6.70 13.95 -6.24
C GLN A 21 6.81 15.47 -6.02
N ASP A 22 7.84 16.09 -6.60
CA ASP A 22 8.10 17.51 -6.66
C ASP A 22 7.40 18.21 -7.84
N ALA A 23 6.52 17.51 -8.58
CA ALA A 23 5.71 18.09 -9.63
C ALA A 23 5.03 19.38 -9.17
N SER A 24 5.13 20.41 -10.01
CA SER A 24 4.56 21.72 -9.70
C SER A 24 3.06 21.61 -9.45
N MET A 25 2.59 22.24 -8.37
CA MET A 25 1.20 22.19 -7.96
C MET A 25 0.77 23.54 -7.40
N VAL A 26 -0.40 24.00 -7.84
CA VAL A 26 -1.04 25.22 -7.34
C VAL A 26 -2.20 24.81 -6.43
N VAL A 27 -2.13 25.20 -5.16
CA VAL A 27 -3.17 24.88 -4.16
C VAL A 27 -4.07 26.08 -3.96
N PHE A 28 -5.38 25.86 -4.08
CA PHE A 28 -6.39 26.88 -3.84
C PHE A 28 -7.13 26.66 -2.53
N PRO A 29 -7.59 27.74 -1.88
CA PRO A 29 -8.64 27.61 -0.90
C PRO A 29 -9.93 27.10 -1.53
N ILE A 30 -10.82 26.55 -0.70
CA ILE A 30 -12.14 26.04 -1.10
C ILE A 30 -13.11 27.19 -1.32
N ASP A 31 -12.90 28.32 -0.65
CA ASP A 31 -13.82 29.45 -0.64
C ASP A 31 -14.15 29.93 -2.07
N PRO A 32 -13.19 30.08 -3.00
CA PRO A 32 -13.47 30.44 -4.40
C PRO A 32 -14.34 29.43 -5.18
N PHE A 33 -14.50 28.20 -4.69
CA PHE A 33 -15.31 27.15 -5.35
C PHE A 33 -16.71 27.00 -4.75
N LEU A 34 -17.08 27.86 -3.78
CA LEU A 34 -18.45 27.95 -3.27
C LEU A 34 -19.30 28.86 -4.18
N VAL A 35 -20.61 28.62 -4.17
CA VAL A 35 -21.55 29.37 -5.03
C VAL A 35 -21.59 30.83 -4.59
N GLY A 36 -21.32 31.74 -5.54
CA GLY A 36 -21.34 33.19 -5.29
C GLY A 36 -20.04 33.77 -4.70
N SER A 37 -18.97 32.98 -4.64
CA SER A 37 -17.67 33.43 -4.12
C SER A 37 -16.90 34.34 -5.08
N ASP A 38 -15.98 35.11 -4.51
CA ASP A 38 -14.99 35.90 -5.25
C ASP A 38 -13.95 34.99 -5.93
N LEU A 39 -13.80 35.16 -7.24
CA LEU A 39 -12.87 34.40 -8.08
C LEU A 39 -11.52 35.08 -8.27
N THR A 40 -11.34 36.32 -7.78
CA THR A 40 -10.07 37.06 -7.84
C THR A 40 -8.86 36.23 -7.39
N PRO A 41 -8.93 35.38 -6.33
CA PRO A 41 -7.80 34.53 -5.94
C PRO A 41 -7.37 33.52 -7.02
N ILE A 42 -8.30 33.03 -7.85
CA ILE A 42 -8.01 32.12 -8.97
C ILE A 42 -7.30 32.89 -10.09
N GLU A 43 -7.82 34.06 -10.44
CA GLU A 43 -7.24 34.93 -11.48
C GLU A 43 -5.81 35.34 -11.12
N CYS A 44 -5.57 35.75 -9.86
CA CYS A 44 -4.23 36.11 -9.38
C CYS A 44 -3.23 34.95 -9.40
N ALA A 45 -3.70 33.70 -9.35
CA ALA A 45 -2.84 32.52 -9.34
C ALA A 45 -2.63 31.90 -10.73
N ILE A 46 -3.32 32.37 -11.77
CA ILE A 46 -3.24 31.75 -13.10
C ILE A 46 -1.82 31.77 -13.69
N GLY A 47 -1.04 32.82 -13.38
CA GLY A 47 0.37 32.92 -13.78
C GLY A 47 1.22 31.77 -13.20
N LYS A 48 0.94 31.34 -11.96
CA LYS A 48 1.65 30.24 -11.30
C LYS A 48 1.49 28.90 -12.02
N PHE A 49 0.35 28.69 -12.71
CA PHE A 49 0.19 27.51 -13.56
C PHE A 49 1.09 27.57 -14.79
N SER A 50 1.18 28.72 -15.43
CA SER A 50 2.02 28.90 -16.61
C SER A 50 3.49 28.68 -16.24
N GLU A 51 3.96 29.35 -15.18
CA GLU A 51 5.31 29.17 -14.62
C GLU A 51 5.55 27.70 -14.23
N GLY A 52 4.60 27.07 -13.54
CA GLY A 52 4.71 25.67 -13.14
C GLY A 52 4.79 24.69 -14.31
N LEU A 53 4.17 24.99 -15.46
CA LEU A 53 4.23 24.16 -16.66
C LEU A 53 5.48 24.41 -17.51
N THR A 54 6.01 25.64 -17.53
CA THR A 54 7.15 26.01 -18.37
C THR A 54 8.50 25.83 -17.67
N ASP A 55 8.54 26.06 -16.36
CA ASP A 55 9.82 26.21 -15.63
C ASP A 55 10.13 24.99 -14.76
N TRP A 56 9.13 24.15 -14.45
CA TRP A 56 9.33 22.98 -13.62
C TRP A 56 10.27 21.97 -14.29
N ARG A 57 11.22 21.47 -13.48
CA ARG A 57 12.07 20.33 -13.79
C ARG A 57 12.13 19.46 -12.55
N SER A 58 12.00 18.15 -12.73
CA SER A 58 12.13 17.25 -11.59
C SER A 58 13.56 17.28 -11.04
N ALA A 59 13.68 17.29 -9.72
CA ALA A 59 14.93 17.06 -9.01
C ALA A 59 15.46 15.63 -9.24
N THR A 60 14.57 14.69 -9.57
CA THR A 60 14.93 13.30 -9.88
C THR A 60 15.31 13.19 -11.36
N THR A 61 16.58 12.90 -11.61
CA THR A 61 17.13 12.74 -12.98
C THR A 61 17.29 11.27 -13.38
N GLU A 62 17.19 10.34 -12.43
CA GLU A 62 17.30 8.90 -12.66
C GLU A 62 15.93 8.24 -12.74
N THR A 63 15.75 7.37 -13.72
CA THR A 63 14.54 6.55 -13.87
C THR A 63 14.84 5.12 -13.44
N GLY A 64 14.09 4.57 -12.48
CA GLY A 64 14.26 3.19 -12.04
C GLY A 64 13.61 2.88 -10.69
N LEU A 65 13.56 1.59 -10.35
CA LEU A 65 13.21 1.13 -9.00
C LEU A 65 14.40 1.38 -8.07
N GLN A 66 14.18 2.08 -6.96
CA GLN A 66 15.17 2.24 -5.92
C GLN A 66 14.88 1.27 -4.77
N GLU A 67 15.84 0.40 -4.47
CA GLU A 67 15.77 -0.44 -3.28
C GLU A 67 16.28 0.33 -2.07
N PRO A 68 15.44 0.54 -1.03
CA PRO A 68 15.88 1.20 0.18
C PRO A 68 16.88 0.34 0.95
N SER A 69 17.83 0.99 1.62
CA SER A 69 18.76 0.30 2.52
C SER A 69 18.02 -0.47 3.61
N ARG A 70 18.51 -1.67 3.91
CA ARG A 70 17.98 -2.48 5.02
C ARG A 70 18.15 -1.75 6.34
N MET A 71 17.13 -1.84 7.19
CA MET A 71 17.13 -1.23 8.51
C MET A 71 17.57 -2.24 9.57
N CYS A 72 18.47 -1.82 10.47
CA CYS A 72 18.85 -2.58 11.66
C CYS A 72 18.26 -1.93 12.91
N ILE A 73 17.64 -2.72 13.79
CA ILE A 73 17.10 -2.25 15.07
C ILE A 73 17.94 -2.83 16.21
N GLU A 74 18.85 -2.02 16.74
CA GLU A 74 19.66 -2.40 17.90
C GLU A 74 18.87 -2.27 19.20
N ALA A 75 18.86 -3.35 20.00
CA ALA A 75 18.27 -3.40 21.33
C ALA A 75 18.84 -4.58 22.15
N ASN A 76 18.60 -4.57 23.47
CA ASN A 76 19.04 -5.62 24.39
C ASN A 76 18.12 -6.86 24.29
N GLY A 77 18.32 -7.65 23.24
CA GLY A 77 17.57 -8.88 23.00
C GLY A 77 16.38 -8.71 22.05
N TYR A 78 15.78 -9.84 21.67
CA TYR A 78 14.75 -9.90 20.63
C TYR A 78 13.47 -9.13 21.00
N GLU A 79 13.00 -9.26 22.24
CA GLU A 79 11.77 -8.61 22.70
C GLU A 79 11.89 -7.07 22.66
N ALA A 80 13.00 -6.52 23.16
CA ALA A 80 13.27 -5.09 23.11
C ALA A 80 13.41 -4.58 21.67
N ALA A 81 14.00 -5.38 20.77
CA ALA A 81 14.10 -5.04 19.35
C ALA A 81 12.73 -5.02 18.68
N LEU A 82 11.88 -6.01 18.97
CA LEU A 82 10.53 -6.13 18.42
C LEU A 82 9.63 -4.96 18.86
N ASP A 83 9.70 -4.58 20.14
CA ASP A 83 8.97 -3.44 20.69
C ASP A 83 9.44 -2.12 20.06
N LYS A 84 10.77 -1.90 19.98
CA LYS A 84 11.35 -0.73 19.32
C LYS A 84 10.96 -0.64 17.84
N MET A 85 10.99 -1.76 17.13
CA MET A 85 10.56 -1.84 15.72
C MET A 85 9.06 -1.52 15.58
N ASN A 86 8.18 -2.11 16.40
CA ASN A 86 6.75 -1.85 16.33
C ASN A 86 6.42 -0.37 16.61
N ARG A 87 7.09 0.26 17.57
CA ARG A 87 6.97 1.71 17.80
C ARG A 87 7.39 2.52 16.58
N LEU A 88 8.54 2.21 15.99
CA LEU A 88 9.03 2.89 14.80
C LEU A 88 8.07 2.75 13.61
N PHE A 89 7.52 1.54 13.42
CA PHE A 89 6.59 1.27 12.33
C PHE A 89 5.28 2.04 12.55
N LEU A 90 4.80 2.13 13.78
CA LEU A 90 3.62 2.92 14.10
C LEU A 90 3.84 4.41 13.86
N THR A 91 4.96 4.98 14.32
CA THR A 91 5.27 6.41 14.14
C THR A 91 5.57 6.76 12.68
N SER A 92 6.07 5.80 11.90
CA SER A 92 6.33 5.96 10.46
C SER A 92 5.13 5.61 9.59
N SER A 93 3.98 5.25 10.19
CA SER A 93 2.78 4.76 9.46
C SER A 93 3.05 3.54 8.56
N TRP A 94 3.98 2.68 8.96
CA TRP A 94 4.36 1.44 8.26
C TRP A 94 3.63 0.23 8.84
N GLY A 95 2.33 0.15 8.59
CA GLY A 95 1.50 -0.97 9.00
C GLY A 95 0.02 -0.63 9.07
N ASP A 96 -0.73 -1.55 9.65
CA ASP A 96 -2.19 -1.47 9.81
C ASP A 96 -2.61 -1.00 11.22
N GLY A 97 -1.69 -0.41 11.99
CA GLY A 97 -1.91 0.01 13.38
C GLY A 97 -1.91 -1.13 14.40
N LEU A 98 -1.77 -2.38 13.95
CA LEU A 98 -1.63 -3.55 14.79
C LEU A 98 -0.16 -3.98 14.89
N PRO A 99 0.22 -4.76 15.91
CA PRO A 99 1.55 -5.35 15.99
C PRO A 99 1.89 -6.15 14.73
N VAL A 100 3.15 -6.04 14.31
CA VAL A 100 3.67 -6.65 13.09
C VAL A 100 4.85 -7.55 13.44
N ASN A 101 5.01 -8.62 12.67
CA ASN A 101 6.23 -9.41 12.70
C ASN A 101 7.30 -8.72 11.87
N ALA A 102 8.56 -8.79 12.33
CA ALA A 102 9.69 -8.29 11.56
C ALA A 102 9.81 -9.11 10.25
N PRO A 103 9.77 -8.47 9.07
CA PRO A 103 9.98 -9.16 7.79
C PRO A 103 11.49 -9.38 7.59
N THR A 104 12.11 -10.21 8.43
CA THR A 104 13.52 -10.60 8.28
C THR A 104 13.70 -11.46 7.03
N VAL A 105 14.93 -11.52 6.50
CA VAL A 105 15.24 -12.35 5.33
C VAL A 105 14.81 -13.79 5.55
N GLU A 106 15.08 -14.38 6.72
CA GLU A 106 14.70 -15.78 6.98
C GLU A 106 13.18 -15.98 6.96
N ARG A 107 12.41 -15.00 7.45
CA ARG A 107 10.94 -15.09 7.48
C ARG A 107 10.35 -14.91 6.09
N VAL A 108 10.87 -13.97 5.30
CA VAL A 108 10.45 -13.77 3.92
C VAL A 108 10.78 -15.00 3.08
N ASP A 109 11.98 -15.56 3.23
CA ASP A 109 12.42 -16.79 2.58
C ASP A 109 11.53 -17.99 2.95
N TRP A 110 11.09 -18.06 4.20
CA TRP A 110 10.14 -19.07 4.64
C TRP A 110 8.79 -18.92 3.94
N ILE A 111 8.22 -17.71 3.90
CA ILE A 111 6.95 -17.42 3.22
C ILE A 111 7.03 -17.75 1.72
N LEU A 112 8.14 -17.41 1.07
CA LEU A 112 8.34 -17.65 -0.37
C LEU A 112 8.30 -19.12 -0.77
N LYS A 113 8.47 -20.06 0.17
CA LYS A 113 8.23 -21.50 -0.10
C LYS A 113 6.79 -21.82 -0.52
N GLY A 114 5.87 -20.88 -0.39
CA GLY A 114 4.49 -21.00 -0.82
C GLY A 114 4.26 -20.79 -2.32
N THR A 115 5.30 -20.49 -3.10
CA THR A 115 5.18 -20.27 -4.55
C THR A 115 6.44 -20.73 -5.28
N ASP A 116 6.28 -21.11 -6.55
CA ASP A 116 7.39 -21.40 -7.45
C ASP A 116 7.77 -20.19 -8.32
N LEU A 117 7.04 -19.08 -8.20
CA LEU A 117 7.34 -17.86 -8.93
C LEU A 117 8.62 -17.19 -8.39
N PRO A 118 9.45 -16.59 -9.26
CA PRO A 118 10.66 -15.92 -8.83
C PRO A 118 10.33 -14.62 -8.07
N ARG A 119 11.23 -14.22 -7.16
CA ARG A 119 11.02 -13.08 -6.23
C ARG A 119 10.73 -11.76 -6.92
N ASP A 120 11.41 -11.53 -8.03
CA ASP A 120 11.35 -10.35 -8.88
C ASP A 120 10.19 -10.39 -9.88
N HIS A 121 9.41 -11.47 -9.92
CA HIS A 121 8.23 -11.55 -10.77
C HIS A 121 7.23 -10.45 -10.39
N VAL A 122 6.95 -9.58 -11.36
CA VAL A 122 6.04 -8.45 -11.21
C VAL A 122 4.61 -8.89 -11.50
N ILE A 123 3.72 -8.72 -10.52
CA ILE A 123 2.27 -8.89 -10.69
C ILE A 123 1.67 -7.65 -11.37
N GLY A 124 2.07 -6.45 -10.95
CA GLY A 124 1.70 -5.21 -11.63
C GLY A 124 1.83 -3.97 -10.74
N LYS A 125 1.16 -2.88 -11.13
CA LYS A 125 1.20 -1.60 -10.41
C LYS A 125 -0.01 -1.39 -9.49
N VAL A 126 0.25 -1.08 -8.23
CA VAL A 126 -0.76 -0.69 -7.25
C VAL A 126 -0.87 0.83 -7.23
N MET A 127 -2.01 1.33 -7.71
CA MET A 127 -2.35 2.74 -7.69
C MET A 127 -2.93 3.13 -6.32
N PRO A 128 -2.89 4.41 -5.90
CA PRO A 128 -2.50 5.60 -6.68
C PRO A 128 -1.00 5.88 -6.73
N ARG A 129 -0.20 5.34 -5.80
CA ARG A 129 1.25 5.60 -5.72
C ARG A 129 2.07 4.98 -6.86
N GLY A 130 1.50 4.05 -7.62
CA GLY A 130 2.12 3.43 -8.80
C GLY A 130 3.11 2.33 -8.47
N GLY A 131 2.82 1.64 -7.39
CA GLY A 131 3.67 0.66 -6.79
C GLY A 131 3.91 -0.63 -7.49
N VAL A 132 5.17 -1.06 -7.65
CA VAL A 132 5.43 -2.37 -8.24
C VAL A 132 5.21 -3.47 -7.20
N ALA A 133 4.12 -4.22 -7.35
CA ALA A 133 3.85 -5.44 -6.60
C ALA A 133 4.64 -6.60 -7.21
N THR A 134 5.71 -7.03 -6.54
CA THR A 134 6.46 -8.24 -6.86
C THR A 134 6.08 -9.37 -5.92
N ILE A 135 6.48 -10.60 -6.24
CA ILE A 135 6.31 -11.74 -5.32
C ILE A 135 7.01 -11.48 -3.98
N GLU A 136 8.18 -10.85 -3.98
CA GLU A 136 8.88 -10.48 -2.76
C GLU A 136 8.13 -9.44 -1.93
N THR A 137 7.58 -8.37 -2.52
CA THR A 137 6.82 -7.36 -1.75
C THR A 137 5.52 -7.93 -1.19
N ILE A 138 4.87 -8.84 -1.92
CA ILE A 138 3.71 -9.60 -1.45
C ILE A 138 4.09 -10.51 -0.28
N ALA A 139 5.21 -11.25 -0.37
CA ALA A 139 5.71 -12.11 0.68
C ALA A 139 6.12 -11.33 1.94
N ILE A 140 6.77 -10.18 1.78
CA ILE A 140 7.09 -9.24 2.87
C ILE A 140 5.80 -8.83 3.59
N SER A 141 4.78 -8.40 2.86
CA SER A 141 3.48 -7.99 3.42
C SER A 141 2.81 -9.11 4.22
N LEU A 142 2.89 -10.34 3.72
CA LEU A 142 2.36 -11.54 4.38
C LEU A 142 3.16 -11.93 5.63
N ALA A 143 4.49 -11.91 5.57
CA ALA A 143 5.37 -12.15 6.70
C ALA A 143 5.06 -11.19 7.85
N MET A 144 4.94 -9.92 7.51
CA MET A 144 4.56 -8.82 8.39
C MET A 144 3.20 -9.02 9.08
N ALA A 145 2.21 -9.52 8.33
CA ALA A 145 0.87 -9.82 8.83
C ALA A 145 0.82 -11.09 9.71
N GLY A 146 1.90 -11.88 9.77
CA GLY A 146 1.94 -13.16 10.47
C GLY A 146 1.29 -14.30 9.68
N GLY A 147 1.28 -14.20 8.35
CA GLY A 147 0.84 -15.27 7.47
C GLY A 147 1.83 -16.44 7.42
N ARG A 148 1.44 -17.45 6.65
CA ARG A 148 2.21 -18.69 6.45
C ARG A 148 2.38 -18.96 4.96
N PRO A 149 3.35 -19.81 4.54
CA PRO A 149 3.64 -20.04 3.13
C PRO A 149 2.41 -20.50 2.35
N GLU A 150 1.56 -21.34 2.93
CA GLU A 150 0.33 -21.80 2.28
C GLU A 150 -0.71 -20.69 2.05
N HIS A 151 -0.58 -19.52 2.67
CA HIS A 151 -1.45 -18.36 2.40
C HIS A 151 -1.03 -17.58 1.16
N LEU A 152 0.24 -17.72 0.76
CA LEU A 152 0.84 -16.90 -0.29
C LEU A 152 0.17 -17.05 -1.66
N PRO A 153 -0.18 -18.25 -2.16
CA PRO A 153 -0.87 -18.39 -3.45
C PRO A 153 -2.19 -17.60 -3.51
N VAL A 154 -2.96 -17.63 -2.42
CA VAL A 154 -4.22 -16.90 -2.33
C VAL A 154 -3.98 -15.39 -2.32
N LEU A 155 -2.96 -14.92 -1.61
CA LEU A 155 -2.62 -13.50 -1.60
C LEU A 155 -2.10 -13.02 -2.97
N ILE A 156 -1.31 -13.82 -3.69
CA ILE A 156 -0.87 -13.51 -5.05
C ILE A 156 -2.08 -13.38 -5.98
N ALA A 157 -3.00 -14.35 -5.96
CA ALA A 157 -4.22 -14.30 -6.76
C ALA A 157 -5.12 -13.11 -6.39
N ALA A 158 -5.27 -12.82 -5.09
CA ALA A 158 -6.02 -11.67 -4.61
C ALA A 158 -5.38 -10.34 -5.05
N THR A 159 -4.04 -10.27 -5.08
CA THR A 159 -3.32 -9.09 -5.56
C THR A 159 -3.50 -8.91 -7.06
N ALA A 160 -3.41 -9.99 -7.84
CA ALA A 160 -3.68 -9.98 -9.28
C ALA A 160 -5.10 -9.51 -9.59
N GLY A 161 -6.10 -10.01 -8.84
CA GLY A 161 -7.49 -9.54 -8.97
C GLY A 161 -7.71 -8.11 -8.50
N LEU A 162 -6.96 -7.65 -7.49
CA LEU A 162 -7.02 -6.27 -7.02
C LEU A 162 -6.53 -5.28 -8.09
N ILE A 163 -5.49 -5.63 -8.85
CA ILE A 163 -4.93 -4.75 -9.88
C ILE A 163 -5.58 -4.94 -11.26
N ASP A 164 -6.59 -5.83 -11.34
CA ASP A 164 -7.32 -6.04 -12.59
C ASP A 164 -7.97 -4.71 -13.03
N PRO A 165 -7.77 -4.27 -14.28
CA PRO A 165 -8.31 -3.00 -14.76
C PRO A 165 -9.83 -2.88 -14.61
N GLY A 166 -10.57 -4.00 -14.63
CA GLY A 166 -12.01 -4.01 -14.46
C GLY A 166 -12.48 -3.66 -13.04
N LEU A 167 -11.60 -3.73 -12.03
CA LEU A 167 -11.93 -3.35 -10.66
C LEU A 167 -11.76 -1.85 -10.41
N GLU A 168 -11.00 -1.14 -11.26
CA GLU A 168 -10.68 0.29 -11.09
C GLU A 168 -10.22 0.62 -9.66
N HIS A 169 -9.23 -0.14 -9.16
CA HIS A 169 -8.78 -0.10 -7.77
C HIS A 169 -8.24 1.26 -7.33
N ASP A 170 -7.75 2.07 -8.26
CA ASP A 170 -7.37 3.46 -8.03
C ASP A 170 -8.53 4.30 -7.48
N LYS A 171 -9.73 4.12 -8.01
CA LYS A 171 -10.94 4.81 -7.54
C LYS A 171 -11.37 4.33 -6.17
N ILE A 172 -11.27 3.03 -5.93
CA ILE A 172 -11.57 2.43 -4.61
C ILE A 172 -10.61 2.97 -3.55
N GLN A 173 -9.33 3.13 -3.89
CA GLN A 173 -8.35 3.65 -2.93
C GLN A 173 -8.42 5.17 -2.71
N ALA A 174 -8.85 5.93 -3.73
CA ALA A 174 -8.97 7.39 -3.65
C ALA A 174 -10.26 7.87 -2.95
N THR A 175 -11.23 6.98 -2.71
CA THR A 175 -12.50 7.37 -2.09
C THR A 175 -12.33 7.74 -0.61
N SER A 176 -13.12 8.70 -0.13
CA SER A 176 -13.23 9.02 1.30
C SER A 176 -14.08 8.00 2.07
N GLY A 177 -14.72 7.05 1.38
CA GLY A 177 -15.48 5.97 1.98
C GLY A 177 -14.58 4.83 2.49
N SER A 178 -15.02 4.12 3.53
CA SER A 178 -14.35 2.92 4.03
C SER A 178 -14.63 1.72 3.13
N THR A 179 -13.89 1.61 2.03
CA THR A 179 -14.01 0.52 1.08
C THR A 179 -12.85 -0.46 1.22
N PHE A 180 -13.16 -1.75 1.32
CA PHE A 180 -12.17 -2.82 1.42
C PHE A 180 -12.57 -3.97 0.50
N PRO A 181 -11.63 -4.53 -0.27
CA PRO A 181 -11.91 -5.67 -1.13
C PRO A 181 -12.25 -6.90 -0.28
N VAL A 182 -13.29 -7.62 -0.69
CA VAL A 182 -13.62 -8.93 -0.13
C VAL A 182 -13.04 -10.00 -1.05
N VAL A 183 -12.12 -10.81 -0.51
CA VAL A 183 -11.53 -11.93 -1.25
C VAL A 183 -12.38 -13.18 -1.04
N ILE A 184 -12.96 -13.69 -2.11
CA ILE A 184 -13.74 -14.94 -2.10
C ILE A 184 -12.90 -16.03 -2.74
N VAL A 185 -12.62 -17.10 -1.98
CA VAL A 185 -11.83 -18.23 -2.46
C VAL A 185 -12.74 -19.43 -2.65
N ASN A 186 -12.80 -19.93 -3.88
CA ASN A 186 -13.52 -21.16 -4.20
C ASN A 186 -12.51 -22.28 -4.53
N GLY A 187 -12.61 -23.42 -3.84
CA GLY A 187 -11.77 -24.58 -4.13
C GLY A 187 -11.22 -25.28 -2.88
N PRO A 188 -10.47 -26.40 -3.07
CA PRO A 188 -9.92 -27.20 -1.98
C PRO A 188 -8.94 -26.40 -1.11
N MET A 189 -8.19 -25.48 -1.72
CA MET A 189 -7.23 -24.60 -1.05
C MET A 189 -7.86 -23.83 0.13
N ALA A 190 -9.11 -23.38 0.01
CA ALA A 190 -9.80 -22.67 1.09
C ALA A 190 -9.92 -23.55 2.36
N LYS A 191 -10.12 -24.87 2.19
CA LYS A 191 -10.17 -25.82 3.30
C LYS A 191 -8.78 -26.12 3.85
N GLU A 192 -7.80 -26.30 2.97
CA GLU A 192 -6.41 -26.63 3.32
C GLU A 192 -5.77 -25.56 4.19
N ILE A 193 -5.97 -24.28 3.87
CA ILE A 193 -5.43 -23.16 4.65
C ILE A 193 -6.26 -22.81 5.87
N ARG A 194 -7.41 -23.49 6.06
CA ARG A 194 -8.43 -23.19 7.07
C ARG A 194 -8.96 -21.76 6.92
N LEU A 195 -9.44 -21.41 5.73
CA LEU A 195 -10.16 -20.17 5.49
C LEU A 195 -11.61 -20.31 6.00
N ASN A 196 -12.09 -19.32 6.75
CA ASN A 196 -13.43 -19.38 7.33
C ASN A 196 -14.51 -19.22 6.24
N SER A 197 -15.55 -20.04 6.30
CA SER A 197 -16.74 -19.97 5.43
C SER A 197 -18.06 -20.00 6.22
N GLY A 198 -17.98 -19.99 7.55
CA GLY A 198 -19.12 -20.11 8.45
C GLY A 198 -19.41 -18.82 9.23
N PHE A 199 -19.87 -19.00 10.47
CA PHE A 199 -20.18 -17.88 11.35
C PHE A 199 -18.93 -17.02 11.61
N GLY A 200 -19.08 -15.69 11.49
CA GLY A 200 -18.01 -14.74 11.73
C GLY A 200 -16.90 -14.74 10.68
N LEU A 201 -17.16 -15.15 9.43
CA LEU A 201 -16.14 -15.32 8.38
C LEU A 201 -15.30 -14.08 8.06
N LEU A 202 -15.82 -12.87 8.30
CA LEU A 202 -15.09 -11.60 8.11
C LEU A 202 -14.38 -11.12 9.39
N GLY A 203 -14.53 -11.83 10.51
CA GLY A 203 -13.91 -11.52 11.78
C GLY A 203 -12.64 -12.34 12.06
N PRO A 204 -11.91 -12.01 13.13
CA PRO A 204 -10.80 -12.82 13.60
C PRO A 204 -11.30 -14.17 14.13
N ASP A 205 -10.76 -15.27 13.59
CA ASP A 205 -11.05 -16.62 14.05
C ASP A 205 -9.75 -17.42 14.24
N PRO A 206 -9.35 -17.75 15.48
CA PRO A 206 -8.14 -18.53 15.74
C PRO A 206 -8.24 -19.98 15.22
N ARG A 207 -9.45 -20.49 14.95
CA ARG A 207 -9.66 -21.78 14.28
C ARG A 207 -9.53 -21.68 12.76
N HIS A 208 -9.62 -20.49 12.18
CA HIS A 208 -9.53 -20.25 10.75
C HIS A 208 -8.68 -19.01 10.43
N PRO A 209 -7.37 -19.02 10.76
CA PRO A 209 -6.56 -17.81 10.84
C PRO A 209 -6.17 -17.20 9.48
N ALA A 210 -6.37 -17.91 8.36
CA ALA A 210 -5.89 -17.49 7.05
C ALA A 210 -6.48 -16.14 6.60
N GLY A 211 -7.79 -15.94 6.82
CA GLY A 211 -8.48 -14.72 6.38
C GLY A 211 -7.92 -13.45 7.03
N ALA A 212 -7.60 -13.50 8.32
CA ALA A 212 -7.02 -12.37 9.04
C ALA A 212 -5.63 -12.00 8.52
N ALA A 213 -4.76 -13.00 8.29
CA ALA A 213 -3.42 -12.75 7.76
C ALA A 213 -3.47 -12.23 6.31
N ILE A 214 -4.29 -12.85 5.44
CA ILE A 214 -4.43 -12.46 4.04
C ILE A 214 -5.03 -11.05 3.93
N GLY A 215 -6.09 -10.75 4.67
CA GLY A 215 -6.73 -9.42 4.64
C GLY A 215 -5.79 -8.32 5.12
N ARG A 216 -5.04 -8.56 6.21
CA ARG A 216 -4.01 -7.63 6.70
C ARG A 216 -2.89 -7.43 5.69
N ALA A 217 -2.41 -8.50 5.05
CA ALA A 217 -1.38 -8.42 4.03
C ALA A 217 -1.87 -7.67 2.78
N LEU A 218 -3.10 -7.92 2.34
CA LEU A 218 -3.71 -7.23 1.19
C LEU A 218 -3.89 -5.73 1.47
N ARG A 219 -4.31 -5.38 2.70
CA ARG A 219 -4.37 -3.97 3.12
C ARG A 219 -2.99 -3.31 3.04
N ARG A 220 -1.93 -4.03 3.42
CA ARG A 220 -0.57 -3.52 3.28
C ARG A 220 -0.16 -3.37 1.84
N ILE A 221 -0.51 -4.28 0.94
CA ILE A 221 -0.22 -4.12 -0.50
C ILE A 221 -0.89 -2.86 -1.07
N GLN A 222 -2.07 -2.48 -0.57
CA GLN A 222 -2.69 -1.19 -0.95
C GLN A 222 -1.93 0.04 -0.41
N GLN A 223 -1.18 -0.11 0.67
CA GLN A 223 -0.45 0.96 1.34
C GLN A 223 1.05 0.98 0.97
N ILE A 224 1.56 -0.18 0.55
CA ILE A 224 2.91 -0.48 0.06
C ILE A 224 2.78 -0.55 -1.45
N VAL A 225 2.90 0.60 -2.10
CA VAL A 225 4.15 1.21 -2.54
C VAL A 225 3.86 2.70 -2.66
#